data_AF-A0A6S7DIS4-F1
#
_entry.id   AF-A0A6S7DIS4-F1
#
_cell.length_a   1.000
_cell.length_b   1.000
_cell.length_c   1.000
_cell.angle_alpha   90.00
_cell.angle_beta   90.00
_cell.angle_gamma   90.00
#
_symmetry.space_group_name_H-M   'P 1'
#
loop_
_entity.id
_entity.type
_entity.pdbx_description
1 polymer ?
#
loop_
_entity_poly.entity_id
_entity_poly.type
_entity_poly.pdbx_seq_one_letter_code
_entity_poly.pdbx_strand_id
1 'polypeptide(L)'
;MKFSWSSLRRSSASSLPVGARAAAPVHVRGKPTRRPPSRAYQQGAAIISALLVVALSAILVSGMLWRQQVQIRRIENQRLLSQAQWVARGALDWTRLILRSEGDTSAGITYLGGLWGVPIAKTRLSDFLGQIGEVRAEQGAATYLSGSIEDAQAKFNLRNLVSSPAPGVMQLDTGQIGAYQRLLVSLGVNSQLAKNTALQVRNSLSQSATRFQSVTSPSGTTATSPVQGGATGGSFTSQPGLEDDDNPAVAPLQMTSVDALLDIPGYTPEMVARLRPFVTVLPTVTAVNMNTASAEVIAAVVPGMSLSAAQGFVASRQTVFFHNVGDVQLALRGAGVQSVSIDPGQLDVNSSYFLIHGRVQHERAEVDRTTLVYRDAMTHTTRIVRVQDQL
;
A
#
# COMPACT_ATOMS: atom_id res chain seq x y z
N MET A 1 53.64 2.60 15.58
CA MET A 1 54.87 2.24 14.86
C MET A 1 55.15 3.29 13.80
N LYS A 2 56.22 4.07 13.99
CA LYS A 2 56.77 5.03 13.01
C LYS A 2 57.93 4.33 12.29
N PHE A 3 58.01 4.45 10.98
CA PHE A 3 59.26 4.20 10.25
C PHE A 3 59.54 5.36 9.30
N SER A 4 60.78 5.83 9.38
CA SER A 4 61.47 6.85 8.61
C SER A 4 62.78 6.22 8.13
N TRP A 5 63.52 6.96 7.30
CA TRP A 5 64.86 6.71 6.68
C TRP A 5 64.75 6.22 5.23
N SER A 6 65.53 6.69 4.25
CA SER A 6 66.67 7.61 4.22
C SER A 6 67.03 7.95 2.76
N SER A 7 67.61 9.14 2.58
CA SER A 7 68.23 9.70 1.37
C SER A 7 69.52 9.00 0.92
N LEU A 8 69.90 9.12 -0.36
CA LEU A 8 71.31 9.07 -0.80
C LEU A 8 71.61 10.08 -1.94
N ARG A 9 72.86 10.58 -1.94
CA ARG A 9 73.41 11.76 -2.62
C ARG A 9 74.21 11.44 -3.90
N ARG A 10 74.28 12.45 -4.79
CA ARG A 10 75.40 13.02 -5.61
C ARG A 10 76.41 12.09 -6.33
N SER A 11 76.75 12.46 -7.59
CA SER A 11 78.08 13.03 -7.92
C SER A 11 78.14 13.62 -9.34
N SER A 12 78.98 14.65 -9.49
CA SER A 12 79.33 15.46 -10.65
C SER A 12 80.67 15.04 -11.25
N ALA A 13 80.92 15.31 -12.55
CA ALA A 13 82.28 15.55 -13.06
C ALA A 13 82.29 16.37 -14.37
N SER A 14 83.34 17.16 -14.53
CA SER A 14 83.57 18.23 -15.51
C SER A 14 85.06 18.27 -15.89
N SER A 15 85.42 18.56 -17.16
CA SER A 15 86.65 19.30 -17.63
C SER A 15 86.94 19.00 -19.13
N LEU A 16 86.87 19.96 -20.09
CA LEU A 16 87.89 20.93 -20.63
C LEU A 16 88.83 20.35 -21.74
N PRO A 17 89.59 21.14 -22.55
CA PRO A 17 89.22 22.21 -23.52
C PRO A 17 90.07 22.17 -24.84
N VAL A 18 90.05 23.24 -25.68
CA VAL A 18 91.20 23.91 -26.38
C VAL A 18 90.78 24.56 -27.71
N GLY A 19 91.21 25.81 -27.94
CA GLY A 19 91.44 26.33 -29.30
C GLY A 19 91.08 27.80 -29.56
N ALA A 20 91.99 28.73 -29.22
CA ALA A 20 91.91 30.16 -29.57
C ALA A 20 92.64 30.48 -30.88
N ARG A 21 92.16 31.48 -31.65
CA ARG A 21 92.99 32.58 -32.21
C ARG A 21 92.17 33.60 -33.03
N ALA A 22 92.68 34.83 -33.02
CA ALA A 22 92.09 36.09 -33.53
C ALA A 22 92.63 36.51 -34.91
N ALA A 23 91.89 37.38 -35.63
CA ALA A 23 92.44 38.45 -36.50
C ALA A 23 91.34 39.41 -37.05
N ALA A 24 91.46 40.70 -36.69
CA ALA A 24 91.40 41.99 -37.45
C ALA A 24 90.56 42.21 -38.75
N PRO A 25 90.24 43.49 -39.12
CA PRO A 25 88.92 43.95 -39.56
C PRO A 25 88.83 44.43 -41.03
N VAL A 26 87.61 44.52 -41.60
CA VAL A 26 87.30 45.34 -42.80
C VAL A 26 85.85 45.84 -42.76
N HIS A 27 85.65 47.15 -43.01
CA HIS A 27 84.36 47.81 -43.19
C HIS A 27 83.71 47.49 -44.56
N VAL A 28 82.44 47.07 -44.57
CA VAL A 28 81.54 47.23 -45.74
C VAL A 28 80.10 47.55 -45.27
N ARG A 29 79.51 48.50 -45.98
CA ARG A 29 78.25 49.21 -45.74
C ARG A 29 77.05 48.41 -46.29
N GLY A 30 75.97 48.30 -45.49
CA GLY A 30 74.58 48.29 -45.96
C GLY A 30 73.88 46.94 -46.22
N LYS A 31 72.91 46.60 -45.35
CA LYS A 31 71.55 46.08 -45.68
C LYS A 31 70.71 45.98 -44.39
N PRO A 32 69.41 46.30 -44.40
CA PRO A 32 68.59 46.29 -43.20
C PRO A 32 68.13 44.86 -42.92
N THR A 33 68.63 44.23 -41.85
CA THR A 33 68.10 42.95 -41.37
C THR A 33 67.05 43.20 -40.30
N ARG A 34 65.82 42.78 -40.64
CA ARG A 34 64.62 42.80 -39.78
C ARG A 34 64.96 42.27 -38.38
N ARG A 35 64.58 43.05 -37.35
CA ARG A 35 64.47 42.55 -35.98
C ARG A 35 63.50 41.36 -35.94
N PRO A 36 63.80 40.26 -35.23
CA PRO A 36 62.76 39.29 -34.91
C PRO A 36 61.72 39.99 -34.02
N PRO A 37 60.41 39.79 -34.23
CA PRO A 37 59.44 40.28 -33.26
C PRO A 37 59.69 39.55 -31.95
N SER A 38 59.89 40.32 -30.88
CA SER A 38 59.82 39.81 -29.52
C SER A 38 58.47 39.10 -29.35
N ARG A 39 58.49 37.78 -29.15
CA ARG A 39 57.33 37.03 -28.62
C ARG A 39 57.08 37.52 -27.20
N ALA A 40 56.33 38.60 -27.06
CA ALA A 40 55.92 39.15 -25.79
C ALA A 40 54.40 39.40 -25.79
N TYR A 41 53.62 38.39 -26.19
CA TYR A 41 52.15 38.41 -26.08
C TYR A 41 51.56 36.99 -25.82
N GLN A 42 52.26 36.15 -25.05
CA GLN A 42 51.77 34.81 -24.69
C GLN A 42 51.51 34.60 -23.19
N GLN A 43 51.88 35.54 -22.32
CA GLN A 43 51.69 35.39 -20.88
C GLN A 43 50.30 35.84 -20.40
N GLY A 44 49.70 36.88 -20.99
CA GLY A 44 48.34 37.34 -20.62
C GLY A 44 47.23 36.36 -21.02
N ALA A 45 47.32 35.80 -22.23
CA ALA A 45 46.36 34.80 -22.72
C ALA A 45 46.42 33.49 -21.92
N ALA A 46 47.61 33.07 -21.47
CA ALA A 46 47.80 31.88 -20.65
C ALA A 46 47.23 32.03 -19.22
N ILE A 47 47.31 33.23 -18.63
CA ILE A 47 46.72 33.50 -17.31
C ILE A 47 45.20 33.51 -17.39
N ILE A 48 44.62 34.14 -18.43
CA ILE A 48 43.16 34.17 -18.63
C ILE A 48 42.63 32.76 -18.89
N SER A 49 43.30 31.96 -19.72
CA SER A 49 42.88 30.57 -19.96
C SER A 49 43.04 29.69 -18.72
N ALA A 50 44.10 29.86 -17.92
CA ALA A 50 44.27 29.17 -16.66
C ALA A 50 43.16 29.53 -15.64
N LEU A 51 42.83 30.81 -15.50
CA LEU A 51 41.75 31.26 -14.62
C LEU A 51 40.38 30.77 -15.08
N LEU A 52 40.13 30.74 -16.40
CA LEU A 52 38.88 30.23 -16.96
C LEU A 52 38.73 28.72 -16.74
N VAL A 53 39.80 27.95 -16.93
CA VAL A 53 39.80 26.50 -16.68
C VAL A 53 39.57 26.22 -15.18
N VAL A 54 40.21 26.98 -14.29
CA VAL A 54 40.01 26.84 -12.83
C VAL A 54 38.58 27.21 -12.44
N ALA A 55 38.04 28.32 -12.94
CA ALA A 55 36.66 28.73 -12.66
C ALA A 55 35.64 27.69 -13.16
N LEU A 56 35.83 27.17 -14.38
CA LEU A 56 34.98 26.13 -14.95
C LEU A 56 35.09 24.82 -14.16
N SER A 57 36.30 24.44 -13.75
CA SER A 57 36.53 23.28 -12.89
C SER A 57 35.81 23.44 -11.54
N ALA A 58 35.90 24.63 -10.92
CA ALA A 58 35.24 24.92 -9.66
C ALA A 58 33.70 24.85 -9.78
N ILE A 59 33.11 25.37 -10.86
CA ILE A 59 31.67 25.29 -11.11
C ILE A 59 31.21 23.83 -11.26
N LEU A 60 31.95 23.02 -12.04
CA LEU A 60 31.63 21.59 -12.23
C LEU A 60 31.70 20.82 -10.91
N VAL A 61 32.77 21.01 -10.14
CA VAL A 61 32.94 20.35 -8.82
C VAL A 61 31.84 20.78 -7.85
N SER A 62 31.50 22.08 -7.80
CA SER A 62 30.42 22.57 -6.95
C SER A 62 29.07 21.94 -7.32
N GLY A 63 28.77 21.82 -8.62
CA GLY A 63 27.56 21.16 -9.10
C GLY A 63 27.50 19.67 -8.77
N MET A 64 28.65 18.98 -8.81
CA MET A 64 28.76 17.56 -8.43
C MET A 64 28.55 17.36 -6.93
N LEU A 65 29.17 18.17 -6.07
CA LEU A 65 29.01 18.09 -4.62
C LEU A 65 27.56 18.33 -4.18
N TRP A 66 26.87 19.28 -4.81
CA TRP A 66 25.44 19.50 -4.57
C TRP A 66 24.60 18.25 -4.93
N ARG A 67 24.83 17.67 -6.13
CA ARG A 67 24.14 16.44 -6.55
C ARG A 67 24.43 15.27 -5.60
N GLN A 68 25.66 15.13 -5.14
CA GLN A 68 26.06 14.11 -4.18
C GLN A 68 25.31 14.28 -2.85
N GLN A 69 25.19 15.50 -2.33
CA GLN A 69 24.44 15.77 -1.10
C GLN A 69 22.96 15.42 -1.25
N VAL A 70 22.33 15.77 -2.38
CA VAL A 70 20.93 15.41 -2.67
C VAL A 70 20.75 13.90 -2.75
N GLN A 71 21.68 13.18 -3.39
CA GLN A 71 21.65 11.71 -3.45
C GLN A 71 21.74 11.07 -2.07
N ILE A 72 22.65 11.56 -1.21
CA ILE A 72 22.79 11.07 0.17
C ILE A 72 21.48 11.24 0.93
N ARG A 73 20.86 12.42 0.86
CA ARG A 73 19.56 12.68 1.52
C ARG A 73 18.46 11.76 1.03
N ARG A 74 18.40 11.46 -0.27
CA ARG A 74 17.41 10.53 -0.84
C ARG A 74 17.64 9.11 -0.33
N ILE A 75 18.89 8.65 -0.30
CA ILE A 75 19.26 7.31 0.18
C ILE A 75 18.94 7.17 1.68
N GLU A 76 19.23 8.20 2.48
CA GLU A 76 18.84 8.26 3.89
C GLU A 76 17.32 8.08 4.07
N ASN A 77 16.51 8.84 3.32
CA ASN A 77 15.06 8.74 3.39
C ASN A 77 14.53 7.36 2.95
N GLN A 78 15.09 6.81 1.86
CA GLN A 78 14.72 5.48 1.38
C GLN A 78 15.08 4.39 2.39
N ARG A 79 16.22 4.53 3.07
CA ARG A 79 16.63 3.61 4.14
C ARG A 79 15.66 3.66 5.32
N LEU A 80 15.32 4.85 5.81
CA LEU A 80 14.39 5.03 6.93
C LEU A 80 13.01 4.45 6.62
N LEU A 81 12.48 4.71 5.42
CA LEU A 81 11.21 4.14 4.98
C LEU A 81 11.27 2.60 4.90
N SER A 82 12.36 2.06 4.35
CA SER A 82 12.56 0.60 4.27
C SER A 82 12.59 -0.03 5.67
N GLN A 83 13.26 0.61 6.63
CA GLN A 83 13.31 0.17 8.04
C GLN A 83 11.92 0.21 8.69
N ALA A 84 11.16 1.29 8.50
CA ALA A 84 9.77 1.37 8.98
C ALA A 84 8.89 0.26 8.39
N GLN A 85 9.03 -0.03 7.09
CA GLN A 85 8.31 -1.12 6.43
C GLN A 85 8.71 -2.53 6.93
N TRP A 86 9.96 -2.74 7.33
CA TRP A 86 10.41 -3.98 7.96
C TRP A 86 9.79 -4.16 9.35
N VAL A 87 9.78 -3.09 10.16
CA VAL A 87 9.13 -3.10 11.47
C VAL A 87 7.63 -3.34 11.32
N ALA A 88 6.96 -2.69 10.37
CA ALA A 88 5.53 -2.89 10.12
C ALA A 88 5.18 -4.34 9.74
N ARG A 89 6.05 -5.01 8.96
CA ARG A 89 5.88 -6.44 8.65
C ARG A 89 6.06 -7.33 9.88
N GLY A 90 7.07 -7.07 10.70
CA GLY A 90 7.26 -7.82 11.96
C GLY A 90 6.11 -7.64 12.94
N ALA A 91 5.60 -6.41 13.07
CA ALA A 91 4.42 -6.13 13.89
C ALA A 91 3.19 -6.90 13.39
N LEU A 92 2.96 -6.95 12.08
CA LEU A 92 1.88 -7.72 11.48
C LEU A 92 1.99 -9.23 11.77
N ASP A 93 3.18 -9.80 11.69
CA ASP A 93 3.40 -11.23 12.00
C ASP A 93 3.12 -11.55 13.47
N TRP A 94 3.44 -10.64 14.39
CA TRP A 94 3.04 -10.77 15.79
C TRP A 94 1.52 -10.63 15.98
N THR A 95 0.87 -9.67 15.32
CA THR A 95 -0.59 -9.52 15.35
C THR A 95 -1.29 -10.79 14.84
N ARG A 96 -0.75 -11.42 13.80
CA ARG A 96 -1.22 -12.70 13.28
C ARG A 96 -1.09 -13.84 14.29
N LEU A 97 -0.04 -13.83 15.12
CA LEU A 97 0.13 -14.78 16.21
C LEU A 97 -0.93 -14.58 17.30
N ILE A 98 -1.25 -13.33 17.65
CA ILE A 98 -2.35 -13.02 18.59
C ILE A 98 -3.67 -13.56 18.05
N LEU A 99 -4.01 -13.26 16.80
CA LEU A 99 -5.26 -13.73 16.19
C LEU A 99 -5.37 -15.25 16.18
N ARG A 100 -4.25 -15.95 15.95
CA ARG A 100 -4.18 -17.41 16.02
C ARG A 100 -4.38 -17.91 17.46
N SER A 101 -3.61 -17.38 18.41
CA SER A 101 -3.71 -17.74 19.83
C SER A 101 -5.11 -17.47 20.39
N GLU A 102 -5.77 -16.41 19.95
CA GLU A 102 -7.15 -16.09 20.32
C GLU A 102 -8.12 -17.13 19.77
N GLY A 103 -7.93 -17.58 18.52
CA GLY A 103 -8.73 -18.64 17.92
C GLY A 103 -8.59 -19.96 18.68
N ASP A 104 -7.37 -20.27 19.13
CA ASP A 104 -7.09 -21.47 19.93
C ASP A 104 -7.71 -21.41 21.34
N THR A 105 -7.76 -20.21 21.96
CA THR A 105 -8.27 -20.03 23.33
C THR A 105 -9.79 -19.81 23.39
N SER A 106 -10.37 -19.11 22.41
CA SER A 106 -11.81 -18.81 22.30
C SER A 106 -12.39 -19.45 21.04
N ALA A 107 -12.26 -20.78 20.94
CA ALA A 107 -12.65 -21.52 19.75
C ALA A 107 -14.14 -21.32 19.42
N GLY A 108 -14.42 -20.89 18.18
CA GLY A 108 -15.77 -20.72 17.65
C GLY A 108 -16.50 -19.43 18.05
N ILE A 109 -15.86 -18.50 18.78
CA ILE A 109 -16.49 -17.23 19.19
C ILE A 109 -15.50 -16.08 18.98
N THR A 110 -15.96 -14.96 18.43
CA THR A 110 -15.20 -13.71 18.33
C THR A 110 -16.02 -12.59 18.96
N TYR A 111 -15.49 -11.94 20.00
CA TYR A 111 -16.19 -10.90 20.78
C TYR A 111 -15.24 -9.75 21.16
N LEU A 112 -15.80 -8.59 21.53
CA LEU A 112 -15.05 -7.35 21.76
C LEU A 112 -14.13 -7.37 23.00
N GLY A 113 -14.32 -8.31 23.92
CA GLY A 113 -13.50 -8.44 25.13
C GLY A 113 -12.23 -9.28 24.94
N GLY A 114 -12.00 -9.81 23.74
CA GLY A 114 -10.81 -10.59 23.42
C GLY A 114 -9.52 -9.75 23.42
N LEU A 115 -8.36 -10.39 23.58
CA LEU A 115 -7.07 -9.70 23.64
C LEU A 115 -6.76 -8.93 22.34
N TRP A 116 -7.25 -9.44 21.22
CA TRP A 116 -7.13 -8.81 19.91
C TRP A 116 -7.85 -7.45 19.80
N GLY A 117 -8.92 -7.24 20.59
CA GLY A 117 -9.77 -6.05 20.51
C GLY A 117 -9.18 -4.82 21.21
N VAL A 118 -8.11 -4.99 22.01
CA VAL A 118 -7.49 -3.89 22.75
C VAL A 118 -6.55 -3.10 21.82
N PRO A 119 -6.81 -1.81 21.55
CA PRO A 119 -5.94 -1.01 20.69
C PRO A 119 -4.60 -0.75 21.37
N ILE A 120 -3.53 -0.80 20.58
CA ILE A 120 -2.19 -0.47 21.01
C ILE A 120 -1.97 1.02 20.76
N ALA A 121 -1.94 1.78 21.86
CA ALA A 121 -1.54 3.18 21.82
C ALA A 121 -0.09 3.32 21.34
N LYS A 122 0.32 4.55 21.02
CA LYS A 122 1.69 4.85 20.57
C LYS A 122 2.70 4.44 21.64
N THR A 123 3.35 3.30 21.42
CA THR A 123 4.32 2.69 22.33
C THR A 123 5.66 2.58 21.63
N ARG A 124 6.76 2.61 22.40
CA ARG A 124 8.09 2.43 21.84
C ARG A 124 8.29 0.96 21.49
N LEU A 125 8.96 0.70 20.37
CA LEU A 125 9.30 -0.67 19.96
C LEU A 125 10.16 -1.37 21.02
N SER A 126 11.00 -0.62 21.75
CA SER A 126 11.76 -1.15 22.89
C SER A 126 10.87 -1.70 24.00
N ASP A 127 9.79 -1.00 24.33
CA ASP A 127 8.89 -1.37 25.44
C ASP A 127 8.02 -2.56 25.02
N PHE A 128 7.63 -2.56 23.74
CA PHE A 128 6.91 -3.65 23.10
C PHE A 128 7.74 -4.95 23.04
N LEU A 129 9.03 -4.86 22.66
CA LEU A 129 9.93 -6.02 22.59
C LEU A 129 10.51 -6.43 23.95
N GLY A 130 10.71 -5.48 24.87
CA GLY A 130 11.23 -5.75 26.21
C GLY A 130 10.29 -6.58 27.07
N GLN A 131 8.99 -6.56 26.77
CA GLN A 131 8.01 -7.50 27.32
C GLN A 131 8.15 -8.92 26.74
N ILE A 132 8.85 -9.08 25.61
CA ILE A 132 8.96 -10.34 24.84
C ILE A 132 10.38 -10.97 24.99
N GLY A 133 11.35 -10.27 25.58
CA GLY A 133 12.66 -10.84 25.97
C GLY A 133 13.79 -9.79 26.02
N GLU A 134 14.85 -10.10 26.78
CA GLU A 134 16.06 -9.26 26.96
C GLU A 134 16.88 -9.13 25.65
N VAL A 135 16.41 -8.32 24.70
CA VAL A 135 17.21 -7.93 23.53
C VAL A 135 17.53 -6.44 23.63
N ARG A 136 18.83 -6.13 23.67
CA ARG A 136 19.43 -4.79 23.79
C ARG A 136 18.71 -3.77 22.88
N ALA A 137 17.87 -2.95 23.50
CA ALA A 137 16.97 -2.02 22.83
C ALA A 137 17.62 -0.67 22.43
N GLU A 138 18.95 -0.61 22.25
CA GLU A 138 19.61 0.65 21.89
C GLU A 138 19.24 1.13 20.46
N GLN A 139 18.90 0.20 19.55
CA GLN A 139 18.56 0.52 18.15
C GLN A 139 17.07 0.82 17.92
N GLY A 140 16.21 0.60 18.92
CA GLY A 140 14.75 0.78 18.82
C GLY A 140 14.20 2.05 19.45
N ALA A 141 15.05 2.88 20.08
CA ALA A 141 14.63 4.02 20.90
C ALA A 141 13.86 5.11 20.13
N ALA A 142 14.05 5.20 18.80
CA ALA A 142 13.37 6.14 17.93
C ALA A 142 12.23 5.53 17.10
N THR A 143 11.81 4.29 17.42
CA THR A 143 10.72 3.60 16.71
C THR A 143 9.49 3.49 17.59
N TYR A 144 8.36 3.97 17.08
CA TYR A 144 7.05 3.89 17.74
C TYR A 144 6.10 3.03 16.91
N LEU A 145 5.30 2.23 17.59
CA LEU A 145 4.24 1.40 17.03
C LEU A 145 2.91 1.78 17.66
N SER A 146 1.87 1.86 16.85
CA SER A 146 0.48 1.94 17.30
C SER A 146 -0.41 1.20 16.32
N GLY A 147 -1.58 0.79 16.78
CA GLY A 147 -2.53 0.14 15.90
C GLY A 147 -3.77 -0.38 16.62
N SER A 148 -4.68 -0.89 15.82
CA SER A 148 -5.89 -1.55 16.30
C SER A 148 -6.25 -2.68 15.35
N ILE A 149 -6.98 -3.66 15.87
CA ILE A 149 -7.56 -4.72 15.09
C ILE A 149 -9.07 -4.53 15.11
N GLU A 150 -9.67 -4.59 13.94
CA GLU A 150 -11.11 -4.48 13.75
C GLU A 150 -11.62 -5.79 13.13
N ASP A 151 -12.76 -6.26 13.62
CA ASP A 151 -13.45 -7.39 13.00
C ASP A 151 -14.11 -6.93 11.69
N ALA A 152 -13.66 -7.49 10.56
CA ALA A 152 -14.20 -7.12 9.25
C ALA A 152 -15.62 -7.67 9.05
N GLN A 153 -15.98 -8.77 9.73
CA GLN A 153 -17.32 -9.35 9.70
C GLN A 153 -18.29 -8.68 10.67
N ALA A 154 -17.85 -7.68 11.44
CA ALA A 154 -18.76 -6.76 12.14
C ALA A 154 -19.53 -5.83 11.18
N LYS A 155 -19.03 -5.68 9.94
CA LYS A 155 -19.56 -4.78 8.92
C LYS A 155 -20.41 -5.53 7.90
N PHE A 156 -21.31 -4.81 7.25
CA PHE A 156 -22.07 -5.35 6.12
C PHE A 156 -21.14 -5.60 4.92
N ASN A 157 -21.04 -6.86 4.50
CA ASN A 157 -20.19 -7.24 3.37
C ASN A 157 -20.92 -7.01 2.03
N LEU A 158 -20.45 -6.06 1.22
CA LEU A 158 -21.05 -5.77 -0.10
C LEU A 158 -20.96 -6.97 -1.06
N ARG A 159 -20.03 -7.91 -0.83
CA ARG A 159 -19.97 -9.17 -1.58
C ARG A 159 -21.22 -10.03 -1.40
N ASN A 160 -21.98 -9.86 -0.30
CA ASN A 160 -23.22 -10.60 -0.02
C ASN A 160 -24.38 -10.19 -0.93
N LEU A 161 -24.32 -9.04 -1.61
CA LEU A 161 -25.36 -8.59 -2.55
C LEU A 161 -25.54 -9.54 -3.75
N VAL A 162 -24.55 -10.41 -4.00
CA VAL A 162 -24.54 -11.36 -5.10
C VAL A 162 -24.27 -12.76 -4.56
N SER A 163 -25.23 -13.66 -4.75
CA SER A 163 -25.05 -15.08 -4.48
C SER A 163 -24.49 -15.79 -5.72
N SER A 164 -23.74 -16.86 -5.51
CA SER A 164 -23.30 -17.75 -6.58
C SER A 164 -23.71 -19.17 -6.23
N PRO A 165 -24.97 -19.56 -6.51
CA PRO A 165 -25.50 -20.87 -6.14
C PRO A 165 -24.86 -22.01 -6.95
N ALA A 166 -24.31 -21.70 -8.12
CA ALA A 166 -23.56 -22.62 -8.96
C ALA A 166 -22.36 -21.89 -9.59
N PRO A 167 -21.24 -22.59 -9.89
CA PRO A 167 -20.10 -22.00 -10.58
C PRO A 167 -20.53 -21.30 -11.87
N GLY A 168 -20.16 -20.02 -12.03
CA GLY A 168 -20.49 -19.22 -13.22
C GLY A 168 -21.89 -18.59 -13.22
N VAL A 169 -22.78 -18.99 -12.30
CA VAL A 169 -24.09 -18.34 -12.14
C VAL A 169 -24.00 -17.32 -11.01
N MET A 170 -24.23 -16.06 -11.33
CA MET A 170 -24.27 -14.95 -10.37
C MET A 170 -25.69 -14.39 -10.30
N GLN A 171 -26.32 -14.52 -9.14
CA GLN A 171 -27.68 -14.05 -8.89
C GLN A 171 -27.68 -12.94 -7.84
N LEU A 172 -28.58 -11.97 -8.00
CA LEU A 172 -28.76 -10.91 -7.01
C LEU A 172 -29.52 -11.46 -5.81
N ASP A 173 -29.01 -11.24 -4.61
CA ASP A 173 -29.70 -11.62 -3.37
C ASP A 173 -30.62 -10.47 -2.92
N THR A 174 -31.94 -10.71 -3.01
CA THR A 174 -32.95 -9.68 -2.69
C THR A 174 -33.01 -9.37 -1.20
N GLY A 175 -32.71 -10.34 -0.32
CA GLY A 175 -32.66 -10.14 1.12
C GLY A 175 -31.51 -9.22 1.52
N GLN A 176 -30.32 -9.47 0.96
CA GLN A 176 -29.13 -8.66 1.19
C GLN A 176 -29.24 -7.26 0.57
N ILE A 177 -29.88 -7.13 -0.59
CA ILE A 177 -30.21 -5.82 -1.16
C ILE A 177 -31.14 -5.05 -0.22
N GLY A 178 -32.18 -5.70 0.31
CA GLY A 178 -33.08 -5.08 1.29
C GLY A 178 -32.37 -4.66 2.58
N ALA A 179 -31.42 -5.46 3.06
CA ALA A 179 -30.59 -5.10 4.21
C ALA A 179 -29.72 -3.87 3.93
N TYR A 180 -29.05 -3.84 2.78
CA TYR A 180 -28.24 -2.68 2.40
C TYR A 180 -29.08 -1.42 2.19
N GLN A 181 -30.29 -1.54 1.61
CA GLN A 181 -31.24 -0.43 1.52
C GLN A 181 -31.58 0.17 2.88
N ARG A 182 -31.85 -0.67 3.89
CA ARG A 182 -32.11 -0.20 5.26
C ARG A 182 -30.91 0.52 5.86
N LEU A 183 -29.70 0.00 5.63
CA LEU A 183 -28.46 0.67 6.08
C LEU A 183 -28.26 2.03 5.39
N LEU A 184 -28.53 2.13 4.10
CA LEU A 184 -28.45 3.41 3.39
C LEU A 184 -29.45 4.42 3.97
N VAL A 185 -30.70 4.01 4.19
CA VAL A 185 -31.75 4.87 4.75
C VAL A 185 -31.39 5.34 6.17
N SER A 186 -30.88 4.45 7.03
CA SER A 186 -30.50 4.82 8.41
C SER A 186 -29.36 5.84 8.45
N LEU A 187 -28.50 5.87 7.42
CA LEU A 187 -27.39 6.81 7.28
C LEU A 187 -27.74 8.07 6.46
N GLY A 188 -29.00 8.23 6.06
CA GLY A 188 -29.46 9.36 5.25
C GLY A 188 -28.96 9.33 3.80
N VAL A 189 -28.64 8.14 3.28
CA VAL A 189 -28.21 7.88 1.91
C VAL A 189 -29.38 7.33 1.08
N ASN A 190 -29.41 7.63 -0.22
CA ASN A 190 -30.47 7.18 -1.13
C ASN A 190 -30.51 5.64 -1.23
N SER A 191 -31.66 5.03 -0.92
CA SER A 191 -31.87 3.58 -0.95
C SER A 191 -31.75 2.96 -2.35
N GLN A 192 -31.97 3.72 -3.43
CA GLN A 192 -31.89 3.22 -4.80
C GLN A 192 -30.45 2.81 -5.18
N LEU A 193 -29.43 3.37 -4.51
CA LEU A 193 -28.03 3.04 -4.75
C LEU A 193 -27.71 1.58 -4.40
N ALA A 194 -28.50 0.93 -3.54
CA ALA A 194 -28.28 -0.46 -3.19
C ALA A 194 -28.38 -1.40 -4.40
N LYS A 195 -29.39 -1.19 -5.27
CA LYS A 195 -29.57 -1.98 -6.48
C LYS A 195 -28.43 -1.73 -7.48
N ASN A 196 -28.03 -0.47 -7.65
CA ASN A 196 -26.91 -0.10 -8.53
C ASN A 196 -25.60 -0.75 -8.05
N THR A 197 -25.38 -0.76 -6.74
CA THR A 197 -24.21 -1.39 -6.12
C THR A 197 -24.23 -2.90 -6.35
N ALA A 198 -25.36 -3.56 -6.16
CA ALA A 198 -25.48 -5.00 -6.40
C ALA A 198 -25.21 -5.37 -7.87
N LEU A 199 -25.70 -4.56 -8.81
CA LEU A 199 -25.41 -4.72 -10.24
C LEU A 199 -23.92 -4.55 -10.55
N GLN A 200 -23.28 -3.52 -9.97
CA GLN A 200 -21.85 -3.28 -10.13
C GLN A 200 -21.02 -4.45 -9.58
N VAL A 201 -21.31 -4.90 -8.35
CA VAL A 201 -20.65 -6.05 -7.72
C VAL A 201 -20.78 -7.27 -8.62
N ARG A 202 -21.99 -7.57 -9.12
CA ARG A 202 -22.23 -8.71 -10.01
C ARG A 202 -21.39 -8.64 -11.28
N ASN A 203 -21.40 -7.48 -11.96
CA ASN A 203 -20.68 -7.27 -13.21
C ASN A 203 -19.15 -7.38 -12.99
N SER A 204 -18.64 -6.86 -11.88
CA SER A 204 -17.21 -6.94 -11.53
C SER A 204 -16.74 -8.38 -11.26
N LEU A 205 -17.62 -9.20 -10.66
CA LEU A 205 -17.34 -10.60 -10.35
C LEU A 205 -17.41 -11.50 -11.59
N SER A 206 -18.41 -11.30 -12.47
CA SER A 206 -18.53 -12.09 -13.70
C SER A 206 -17.31 -11.93 -14.60
N GLN A 207 -16.75 -10.73 -14.67
CA GLN A 207 -15.56 -10.43 -15.49
C GLN A 207 -14.28 -11.00 -14.89
N SER A 208 -14.17 -10.97 -13.55
CA SER A 208 -13.03 -11.57 -12.85
C SER A 208 -12.96 -13.09 -13.09
N ALA A 209 -14.11 -13.77 -13.16
CA ALA A 209 -14.19 -15.20 -13.44
C ALA A 209 -13.79 -15.55 -14.88
N THR A 210 -14.16 -14.73 -15.87
CA THR A 210 -13.87 -15.00 -17.30
C THR A 210 -12.46 -14.56 -17.71
N ARG A 211 -11.81 -13.65 -16.97
CA ARG A 211 -10.46 -13.15 -17.27
C ARG A 211 -9.39 -14.24 -17.42
N PHE A 212 -9.52 -15.35 -16.70
CA PHE A 212 -8.56 -16.46 -16.71
C PHE A 212 -8.99 -17.64 -17.60
N GLN A 213 -10.16 -17.56 -18.23
CA GLN A 213 -10.60 -18.55 -19.21
C GLN A 213 -10.06 -18.14 -20.59
N SER A 214 -8.82 -18.52 -20.89
CA SER A 214 -8.34 -18.55 -22.28
C SER A 214 -9.16 -19.58 -23.03
N VAL A 215 -10.08 -19.11 -23.88
CA VAL A 215 -10.92 -19.98 -24.71
C VAL A 215 -10.04 -20.58 -25.82
N THR A 216 -9.52 -21.79 -25.61
CA THR A 216 -9.04 -22.63 -26.71
C THR A 216 -10.24 -23.38 -27.28
N SER A 217 -10.91 -22.79 -28.27
CA SER A 217 -11.93 -23.49 -29.06
C SER A 217 -11.26 -24.30 -30.18
N PRO A 218 -11.40 -25.63 -30.24
CA PRO A 218 -11.12 -26.39 -31.45
C PRO A 218 -12.28 -26.24 -32.43
N SER A 219 -11.95 -26.06 -33.71
CA SER A 219 -12.83 -26.13 -34.90
C SER A 219 -13.91 -25.05 -35.12
N GLY A 220 -13.62 -24.16 -36.09
CA GLY A 220 -14.45 -23.99 -37.29
C GLY A 220 -15.71 -23.10 -37.23
N THR A 221 -15.60 -21.93 -37.87
CA THR A 221 -16.65 -21.08 -38.47
C THR A 221 -17.22 -19.94 -37.62
N THR A 222 -16.77 -18.73 -37.98
CA THR A 222 -17.27 -17.36 -37.75
C THR A 222 -18.41 -17.14 -36.73
N ALA A 223 -18.02 -16.69 -35.54
CA ALA A 223 -18.71 -15.65 -34.78
C ALA A 223 -17.66 -14.64 -34.28
N THR A 224 -17.97 -13.36 -34.41
CA THR A 224 -17.09 -12.21 -34.22
C THR A 224 -16.61 -12.03 -32.78
N SER A 225 -15.28 -12.08 -32.66
CA SER A 225 -14.34 -11.45 -31.71
C SER A 225 -14.40 -11.75 -30.21
N PRO A 226 -13.47 -12.61 -29.70
CA PRO A 226 -13.03 -12.63 -28.31
C PRO A 226 -12.01 -11.52 -28.02
N VAL A 227 -12.11 -10.89 -26.85
CA VAL A 227 -11.08 -9.96 -26.33
C VAL A 227 -9.88 -10.78 -25.85
N GLN A 228 -8.92 -10.99 -26.76
CA GLN A 228 -7.65 -11.67 -26.49
C GLN A 228 -6.65 -10.66 -25.91
N GLY A 229 -6.56 -10.62 -24.57
CA GLY A 229 -5.45 -10.00 -23.87
C GLY A 229 -4.19 -10.87 -23.98
N GLY A 230 -3.45 -10.72 -25.08
CA GLY A 230 -2.21 -11.44 -25.33
C GLY A 230 -1.41 -10.78 -26.44
N ALA A 231 -0.27 -10.20 -26.07
CA ALA A 231 0.66 -9.54 -26.97
C ALA A 231 1.34 -10.52 -27.93
N THR A 232 0.64 -10.92 -29.00
CA THR A 232 1.24 -11.51 -30.20
C THR A 232 0.32 -11.23 -31.40
N GLY A 233 0.65 -10.22 -32.21
CA GLY A 233 0.04 -10.05 -33.54
C GLY A 233 -0.27 -8.61 -33.96
N GLY A 234 0.73 -7.90 -34.48
CA GLY A 234 0.59 -7.19 -35.76
C GLY A 234 -0.38 -6.02 -35.97
N SER A 235 -1.00 -5.43 -34.94
CA SER A 235 -1.67 -4.13 -35.10
C SER A 235 -1.32 -3.19 -33.95
N PHE A 236 -0.18 -2.52 -34.09
CA PHE A 236 0.10 -1.31 -33.33
C PHE A 236 -0.53 -0.16 -34.11
N THR A 237 -1.68 0.32 -33.65
CA THR A 237 -2.19 1.61 -34.13
C THR A 237 -1.30 2.70 -33.53
N SER A 238 -0.83 3.63 -34.36
CA SER A 238 0.03 4.75 -33.94
C SER A 238 -0.75 5.86 -33.21
N GLN A 239 -1.98 5.58 -32.77
CA GLN A 239 -2.89 6.57 -32.22
C GLN A 239 -2.96 6.38 -30.70
N PRO A 240 -2.55 7.37 -29.88
CA PRO A 240 -2.84 7.34 -28.45
C PRO A 240 -4.35 7.42 -28.29
N GLY A 241 -4.97 6.35 -27.78
CA GLY A 241 -6.43 6.12 -27.73
C GLY A 241 -7.25 7.27 -27.16
N LEU A 242 -7.58 8.24 -28.02
CA LEU A 242 -8.43 9.40 -27.72
C LEU A 242 -9.58 9.56 -28.73
N GLU A 243 -9.62 8.72 -29.77
CA GLU A 243 -10.66 8.75 -30.80
C GLU A 243 -11.01 7.32 -31.22
N ASP A 244 -11.67 6.58 -30.33
CA ASP A 244 -12.50 5.44 -30.71
C ASP A 244 -13.87 5.66 -30.08
N ASP A 245 -14.85 5.94 -30.94
CA ASP A 245 -16.28 6.15 -30.61
C ASP A 245 -17.00 4.81 -30.30
N ASP A 246 -16.25 3.70 -30.30
CA ASP A 246 -16.66 2.40 -29.79
C ASP A 246 -15.85 2.10 -28.53
N ASN A 247 -16.22 2.72 -27.40
CA ASN A 247 -15.70 2.35 -26.09
C ASN A 247 -16.28 0.96 -25.73
N PRO A 248 -15.56 -0.18 -25.87
CA PRO A 248 -16.08 -1.44 -25.38
C PRO A 248 -16.33 -1.24 -23.89
N ALA A 249 -17.59 -1.31 -23.46
CA ALA A 249 -18.03 -0.95 -22.11
C ALA A 249 -16.96 -1.32 -21.09
N VAL A 250 -16.23 -0.30 -20.57
CA VAL A 250 -15.10 -0.49 -19.67
C VAL A 250 -15.60 -1.34 -18.52
N ALA A 251 -15.24 -2.61 -18.56
CA ALA A 251 -15.81 -3.58 -17.64
C ALA A 251 -15.33 -3.21 -16.24
N PRO A 252 -16.25 -3.10 -15.25
CA PRO A 252 -15.90 -2.54 -13.97
C PRO A 252 -14.85 -3.41 -13.27
N LEU A 253 -13.81 -2.76 -12.73
CA LEU A 253 -12.78 -3.41 -11.95
C LEU A 253 -13.41 -4.12 -10.73
N GLN A 254 -12.78 -5.22 -10.30
CA GLN A 254 -13.22 -5.92 -9.10
C GLN A 254 -13.20 -4.98 -7.89
N MET A 255 -14.34 -4.88 -7.20
CA MET A 255 -14.41 -4.14 -5.95
C MET A 255 -13.56 -4.86 -4.90
N THR A 256 -12.49 -4.22 -4.43
CA THR A 256 -11.57 -4.75 -3.41
C THR A 256 -11.50 -3.87 -2.16
N SER A 257 -12.06 -2.65 -2.24
CA SER A 257 -12.19 -1.71 -1.13
C SER A 257 -13.54 -1.01 -1.20
N VAL A 258 -13.90 -0.36 -0.10
CA VAL A 258 -15.11 0.48 0.00
C VAL A 258 -15.01 1.71 -0.91
N ASP A 259 -13.79 2.15 -1.25
CA ASP A 259 -13.56 3.32 -2.11
C ASP A 259 -14.05 3.06 -3.55
N ALA A 260 -14.16 1.80 -3.97
CA ALA A 260 -14.75 1.42 -5.26
C ALA A 260 -16.24 1.78 -5.37
N LEU A 261 -16.90 2.17 -4.27
CA LEU A 261 -18.24 2.76 -4.33
C LEU A 261 -18.25 4.09 -5.11
N LEU A 262 -17.14 4.82 -5.15
CA LEU A 262 -17.03 6.09 -5.90
C LEU A 262 -17.09 5.88 -7.41
N ASP A 263 -16.81 4.66 -7.90
CA ASP A 263 -16.93 4.31 -9.32
C ASP A 263 -18.40 4.13 -9.75
N ILE A 264 -19.33 4.05 -8.78
CA ILE A 264 -20.77 3.88 -9.05
C ILE A 264 -21.42 5.26 -9.11
N PRO A 265 -22.10 5.62 -10.21
CA PRO A 265 -22.83 6.87 -10.31
C PRO A 265 -23.81 7.08 -9.15
N GLY A 266 -23.70 8.23 -8.49
CA GLY A 266 -24.56 8.64 -7.38
C GLY A 266 -23.95 8.51 -5.99
N TYR A 267 -22.76 7.92 -5.84
CA TYR A 267 -21.98 8.04 -4.61
C TYR A 267 -21.09 9.29 -4.62
N THR A 268 -21.05 10.00 -3.50
CA THR A 268 -20.10 11.08 -3.25
C THR A 268 -19.04 10.66 -2.22
N PRO A 269 -17.86 11.33 -2.18
CA PRO A 269 -16.85 11.08 -1.15
C PRO A 269 -17.39 11.16 0.28
N GLU A 270 -18.31 12.08 0.55
CA GLU A 270 -18.93 12.27 1.87
C GLU A 270 -19.85 11.10 2.23
N MET A 271 -20.60 10.58 1.26
CA MET A 271 -21.44 9.39 1.45
C MET A 271 -20.58 8.15 1.74
N VAL A 272 -19.50 7.96 0.98
CA VAL A 272 -18.58 6.84 1.19
C VAL A 272 -17.88 6.95 2.55
N ALA A 273 -17.51 8.16 2.98
CA ALA A 273 -16.95 8.39 4.31
C ALA A 273 -17.93 8.01 5.44
N ARG A 274 -19.23 8.30 5.29
CA ARG A 274 -20.28 7.89 6.24
C ARG A 274 -20.52 6.38 6.24
N LEU A 275 -20.36 5.70 5.10
CA LEU A 275 -20.56 4.26 4.97
C LEU A 275 -19.38 3.43 5.46
N ARG A 276 -18.15 3.95 5.35
CA ARG A 276 -16.89 3.25 5.69
C ARG A 276 -16.88 2.51 7.04
N PRO A 277 -17.46 3.02 8.15
CA PRO A 277 -17.50 2.26 9.41
C PRO A 277 -18.49 1.08 9.40
N PHE A 278 -19.46 1.04 8.49
CA PHE A 278 -20.55 0.05 8.50
C PHE A 278 -20.48 -0.97 7.37
N VAL A 279 -19.70 -0.72 6.31
CA VAL A 279 -19.60 -1.61 5.14
C VAL A 279 -18.16 -2.07 4.89
N THR A 280 -18.03 -3.26 4.31
CA THR A 280 -16.75 -3.82 3.87
C THR A 280 -16.91 -4.57 2.55
N VAL A 281 -15.78 -4.92 1.92
CA VAL A 281 -15.75 -5.79 0.74
C VAL A 281 -14.80 -6.94 1.02
N LEU A 282 -15.36 -8.14 1.22
CA LEU A 282 -14.59 -9.36 1.47
C LEU A 282 -14.55 -10.26 0.23
N PRO A 283 -13.53 -11.14 0.08
CA PRO A 283 -13.40 -12.01 -1.09
C PRO A 283 -14.54 -13.02 -1.24
N THR A 284 -15.12 -13.44 -0.11
CA THR A 284 -16.20 -14.43 -0.04
C THR A 284 -17.45 -13.80 0.56
N VAL A 285 -18.61 -14.44 0.34
CA VAL A 285 -19.80 -14.14 1.14
C VAL A 285 -19.53 -14.53 2.59
N THR A 286 -20.02 -13.74 3.53
CA THR A 286 -19.77 -13.94 4.96
C THR A 286 -20.98 -13.51 5.78
N ALA A 287 -21.25 -14.24 6.86
CA ALA A 287 -22.22 -13.84 7.85
C ALA A 287 -21.66 -12.68 8.71
N VAL A 288 -22.57 -11.86 9.23
CA VAL A 288 -22.23 -10.75 10.12
C VAL A 288 -22.08 -11.26 11.55
N ASN A 289 -20.99 -10.88 12.22
CA ASN A 289 -20.74 -11.27 13.60
C ASN A 289 -21.57 -10.41 14.56
N MET A 290 -22.52 -11.03 15.26
CA MET A 290 -23.46 -10.37 16.17
C MET A 290 -22.84 -9.92 17.49
N ASN A 291 -21.65 -10.42 17.85
CA ASN A 291 -20.92 -9.98 19.05
C ASN A 291 -20.14 -8.66 18.82
N THR A 292 -19.82 -8.33 17.57
CA THR A 292 -18.95 -7.19 17.22
C THR A 292 -19.66 -6.15 16.35
N ALA A 293 -20.68 -6.51 15.58
CA ALA A 293 -21.40 -5.61 14.66
C ALA A 293 -22.02 -4.38 15.32
N SER A 294 -22.06 -3.24 14.63
CA SER A 294 -22.69 -2.03 15.16
C SER A 294 -24.22 -2.14 15.19
N ALA A 295 -24.90 -1.28 15.95
CA ALA A 295 -26.36 -1.28 16.03
C ALA A 295 -27.00 -0.99 14.66
N GLU A 296 -26.39 -0.13 13.85
CA GLU A 296 -26.83 0.22 12.50
C GLU A 296 -26.77 -0.98 11.55
N VAL A 297 -25.68 -1.76 11.62
CA VAL A 297 -25.53 -2.97 10.81
C VAL A 297 -26.52 -4.04 11.25
N ILE A 298 -26.73 -4.23 12.56
CA ILE A 298 -27.70 -5.19 13.08
C ILE A 298 -29.13 -4.83 12.66
N ALA A 299 -29.54 -3.57 12.82
CA ALA A 299 -30.85 -3.08 12.39
C ALA A 299 -31.05 -3.19 10.86
N ALA A 300 -29.97 -3.04 10.10
CA ALA A 300 -30.01 -3.22 8.66
C ALA A 300 -30.17 -4.70 8.27
N VAL A 301 -29.42 -5.62 8.88
CA VAL A 301 -29.47 -7.05 8.53
C VAL A 301 -30.77 -7.69 9.01
N VAL A 302 -31.24 -7.39 10.23
CA VAL A 302 -32.43 -8.00 10.82
C VAL A 302 -33.70 -7.27 10.36
N PRO A 303 -34.56 -7.87 9.53
CA PRO A 303 -35.75 -7.19 9.02
C PRO A 303 -36.75 -6.90 10.15
N GLY A 304 -37.24 -5.65 10.19
CA GLY A 304 -38.22 -5.18 11.17
C GLY A 304 -37.63 -4.70 12.51
N MET A 305 -36.31 -4.78 12.69
CA MET A 305 -35.66 -4.27 13.89
C MET A 305 -35.44 -2.75 13.81
N SER A 306 -35.85 -2.01 14.84
CA SER A 306 -35.55 -0.58 14.95
C SER A 306 -34.11 -0.34 15.41
N LEU A 307 -33.57 0.86 15.14
CA LEU A 307 -32.25 1.24 15.63
C LEU A 307 -32.18 1.23 17.17
N SER A 308 -33.25 1.65 17.86
CA SER A 308 -33.31 1.63 19.32
C SER A 308 -33.29 0.20 19.89
N ALA A 309 -34.00 -0.74 19.27
CA ALA A 309 -33.94 -2.15 19.64
C ALA A 309 -32.54 -2.71 19.42
N ALA A 310 -31.89 -2.36 18.31
CA ALA A 310 -30.51 -2.79 18.03
C ALA A 310 -29.49 -2.19 19.02
N GLN A 311 -29.69 -0.95 19.47
CA GLN A 311 -28.87 -0.37 20.55
C GLN A 311 -29.04 -1.12 21.86
N GLY A 312 -30.28 -1.49 22.23
CA GLY A 312 -30.55 -2.34 23.40
C GLY A 312 -29.89 -3.71 23.29
N PHE A 313 -29.91 -4.30 22.10
CA PHE A 313 -29.22 -5.56 21.80
C PHE A 313 -27.69 -5.44 21.97
N VAL A 314 -27.10 -4.37 21.43
CA VAL A 314 -25.66 -4.07 21.58
C VAL A 314 -25.28 -3.84 23.04
N ALA A 315 -26.11 -3.14 23.82
CA ALA A 315 -25.88 -2.93 25.25
C ALA A 315 -25.94 -4.24 26.04
N SER A 316 -26.91 -5.12 25.73
CA SER A 316 -27.02 -6.43 26.37
C SER A 316 -25.77 -7.27 26.16
N ARG A 317 -25.26 -7.35 24.92
CA ARG A 317 -24.08 -8.18 24.61
C ARG A 317 -22.77 -7.70 25.23
N GLN A 318 -22.69 -6.42 25.64
CA GLN A 318 -21.50 -5.90 26.36
C GLN A 318 -21.38 -6.52 27.76
N THR A 319 -22.49 -6.99 28.33
CA THR A 319 -22.50 -7.70 29.61
C THR A 319 -22.33 -9.20 29.43
N VAL A 320 -23.08 -9.80 28.49
CA VAL A 320 -23.05 -11.24 28.19
C VAL A 320 -23.03 -11.42 26.67
N PHE A 321 -21.88 -11.84 26.14
CA PHE A 321 -21.74 -12.14 24.71
C PHE A 321 -22.41 -13.47 24.33
N PHE A 322 -22.71 -13.62 23.05
CA PHE A 322 -23.38 -14.81 22.51
C PHE A 322 -22.36 -15.90 22.19
N HIS A 323 -22.68 -17.15 22.57
CA HIS A 323 -21.80 -18.29 22.34
C HIS A 323 -22.13 -19.03 21.03
N ASN A 324 -23.35 -18.86 20.55
CA ASN A 324 -23.83 -19.50 19.33
C ASN A 324 -24.96 -18.67 18.70
N VAL A 325 -25.34 -19.02 17.46
CA VAL A 325 -26.42 -18.34 16.73
C VAL A 325 -27.79 -18.54 17.39
N GLY A 326 -27.99 -19.63 18.15
CA GLY A 326 -29.22 -19.85 18.93
C GLY A 326 -29.43 -18.80 20.02
N ASP A 327 -28.37 -18.40 20.73
CA ASP A 327 -28.42 -17.34 21.73
C ASP A 327 -28.80 -15.99 21.09
N VAL A 328 -28.26 -15.71 19.91
CA VAL A 328 -28.62 -14.53 19.11
C VAL A 328 -30.10 -14.57 18.75
N GLN A 329 -30.61 -15.70 18.25
CA GLN A 329 -32.02 -15.84 17.89
C GLN A 329 -32.94 -15.64 19.10
N LEU A 330 -32.56 -16.17 20.26
CA LEU A 330 -33.32 -15.98 21.50
C LEU A 330 -33.35 -14.50 21.92
N ALA A 331 -32.20 -13.83 21.86
CA ALA A 331 -32.11 -12.40 22.17
C ALA A 331 -32.90 -11.53 21.17
N LEU A 332 -32.88 -11.86 19.87
CA LEU A 332 -33.67 -11.17 18.85
C LEU A 332 -35.19 -11.35 19.07
N ARG A 333 -35.63 -12.56 19.45
CA ARG A 333 -37.02 -12.81 19.85
C ARG A 333 -37.42 -11.98 21.08
N GLY A 334 -36.54 -11.91 22.08
CA GLY A 334 -36.72 -11.05 23.25
C GLY A 334 -36.85 -9.56 22.90
N ALA A 335 -36.17 -9.12 21.84
CA ALA A 335 -36.28 -7.76 21.30
C ALA A 335 -37.52 -7.53 20.41
N GLY A 336 -38.41 -8.53 20.26
CA GLY A 336 -39.67 -8.41 19.51
C GLY A 336 -39.55 -8.74 18.02
N VAL A 337 -38.45 -9.33 17.55
CA VAL A 337 -38.26 -9.75 16.16
C VAL A 337 -38.93 -11.11 15.92
N GLN A 338 -39.72 -11.22 14.84
CA GLN A 338 -40.36 -12.48 14.46
C GLN A 338 -39.35 -13.45 13.83
N SER A 339 -39.34 -14.72 14.26
CA SER A 339 -38.40 -15.75 13.78
C SER A 339 -38.39 -15.96 12.27
N VAL A 340 -39.51 -15.69 11.58
CA VAL A 340 -39.67 -15.91 10.13
C VAL A 340 -38.83 -14.91 9.30
N SER A 341 -38.38 -13.81 9.90
CA SER A 341 -37.56 -12.80 9.20
C SER A 341 -36.05 -13.03 9.30
N ILE A 342 -35.59 -14.07 10.00
CA ILE A 342 -34.17 -14.30 10.29
C ILE A 342 -33.66 -15.46 9.44
N ASP A 343 -32.77 -15.17 8.50
CA ASP A 343 -31.99 -16.18 7.79
C ASP A 343 -30.74 -16.54 8.63
N PRO A 344 -30.64 -17.77 9.17
CA PRO A 344 -29.52 -18.18 10.02
C PRO A 344 -28.16 -18.10 9.31
N GLY A 345 -28.13 -18.17 7.97
CA GLY A 345 -26.88 -18.09 7.21
C GLY A 345 -26.25 -16.70 7.16
N GLN A 346 -26.97 -15.67 7.63
CA GLN A 346 -26.53 -14.27 7.59
C GLN A 346 -25.93 -13.78 8.90
N LEU A 347 -26.09 -14.56 9.98
CA LEU A 347 -25.66 -14.20 11.33
C LEU A 347 -24.67 -15.25 11.84
N ASP A 348 -23.60 -14.80 12.46
CA ASP A 348 -22.64 -15.66 13.13
C ASP A 348 -22.19 -14.99 14.45
N VAL A 349 -21.50 -15.75 15.28
CA VAL A 349 -20.80 -15.28 16.50
C VAL A 349 -19.28 -15.39 16.35
N ASN A 350 -18.81 -16.03 15.27
CA ASN A 350 -17.40 -16.16 14.93
C ASN A 350 -17.00 -15.28 13.74
N SER A 351 -15.72 -14.91 13.69
CA SER A 351 -15.14 -14.18 12.57
C SER A 351 -13.84 -14.82 12.09
N SER A 352 -13.72 -14.85 10.77
CA SER A 352 -12.58 -15.31 10.00
C SER A 352 -11.81 -14.15 9.35
N TYR A 353 -12.38 -12.96 9.21
CA TYR A 353 -11.70 -11.82 8.58
C TYR A 353 -11.48 -10.67 9.56
N PHE A 354 -10.25 -10.16 9.61
CA PHE A 354 -9.82 -9.08 10.49
C PHE A 354 -9.10 -8.00 9.69
N LEU A 355 -9.40 -6.74 9.99
CA LEU A 355 -8.67 -5.56 9.49
C LEU A 355 -7.67 -5.11 10.55
N ILE A 356 -6.40 -5.09 10.20
CA ILE A 356 -5.32 -4.64 11.08
C ILE A 356 -4.90 -3.27 10.60
N HIS A 357 -5.11 -2.26 11.43
CA HIS A 357 -4.61 -0.90 11.22
C HIS A 357 -3.32 -0.75 12.02
N GLY A 358 -2.20 -0.57 11.32
CA GLY A 358 -0.88 -0.41 11.92
C GLY A 358 -0.23 0.88 11.45
N ARG A 359 0.33 1.62 12.39
CA ARG A 359 1.16 2.81 12.16
C ARG A 359 2.52 2.60 12.79
N VAL A 360 3.56 2.72 11.97
CA VAL A 360 4.96 2.67 12.40
C VAL A 360 5.62 4.01 12.12
N GLN A 361 6.15 4.62 13.16
CA GLN A 361 6.99 5.81 13.05
C GLN A 361 8.42 5.43 13.39
N HIS A 362 9.34 5.54 12.43
CA HIS A 362 10.77 5.35 12.63
C HIS A 362 11.50 6.65 12.31
N GLU A 363 11.96 7.35 13.36
CA GLU A 363 12.48 8.71 13.25
C GLU A 363 11.49 9.65 12.53
N ARG A 364 11.82 10.07 11.30
CA ARG A 364 11.00 10.93 10.42
C ARG A 364 10.18 10.16 9.38
N ALA A 365 10.38 8.84 9.27
CA ALA A 365 9.60 8.01 8.36
C ALA A 365 8.35 7.51 9.08
N GLU A 366 7.21 7.62 8.42
CA GLU A 366 5.93 7.10 8.90
C GLU A 366 5.36 6.15 7.85
N VAL A 367 4.82 5.04 8.31
CA VAL A 367 4.16 4.03 7.47
C VAL A 367 2.83 3.69 8.10
N ASP A 368 1.76 4.07 7.41
CA ASP A 368 0.39 3.70 7.72
C ASP A 368 -0.06 2.56 6.83
N ARG A 369 -0.48 1.45 7.44
CA ARG A 369 -0.82 0.23 6.74
C ARG A 369 -2.10 -0.37 7.28
N THR A 370 -3.03 -0.66 6.37
CA THR A 370 -4.21 -1.47 6.65
C THR A 370 -4.05 -2.84 5.98
N THR A 371 -4.16 -3.91 6.75
CA THR A 371 -4.03 -5.28 6.25
C THR A 371 -5.29 -6.07 6.53
N LEU A 372 -5.87 -6.69 5.50
CA LEU A 372 -6.92 -7.68 5.65
C LEU A 372 -6.28 -9.06 5.85
N VAL A 373 -6.57 -9.68 6.99
CA VAL A 373 -6.11 -11.02 7.35
C VAL A 373 -7.30 -11.96 7.41
N TYR A 374 -7.14 -13.15 6.86
CA TYR A 374 -8.05 -14.27 7.05
C TYR A 374 -7.46 -15.23 8.08
N ARG A 375 -8.24 -15.59 9.07
CA ARG A 375 -8.00 -16.66 10.03
C ARG A 375 -8.94 -17.82 9.70
N ASP A 376 -8.38 -19.00 9.50
CA ASP A 376 -9.16 -20.19 9.27
C ASP A 376 -9.95 -20.60 10.54
N ALA A 377 -11.23 -20.89 10.39
CA ALA A 377 -12.12 -21.14 11.53
C ALA A 377 -11.83 -22.48 12.24
N MET A 378 -11.15 -23.43 11.58
CA MET A 378 -10.86 -24.76 12.15
C MET A 378 -9.42 -24.90 12.61
N THR A 379 -8.48 -24.42 11.79
CA THR A 379 -7.04 -24.57 12.05
C THR A 379 -6.42 -23.34 12.72
N HIS A 380 -7.17 -22.24 12.80
CA HIS A 380 -6.73 -20.93 13.30
C HIS A 380 -5.49 -20.36 12.59
N THR A 381 -5.13 -20.94 11.44
CA THR A 381 -4.03 -20.46 10.61
C THR A 381 -4.39 -19.13 9.99
N THR A 382 -3.43 -18.20 9.93
CA THR A 382 -3.65 -16.85 9.40
C THR A 382 -2.96 -16.67 8.05
N ARG A 383 -3.68 -16.09 7.09
CA ARG A 383 -3.16 -15.67 5.78
C ARG A 383 -3.44 -14.20 5.55
N ILE A 384 -2.51 -13.52 4.90
CA ILE A 384 -2.70 -12.14 4.46
C ILE A 384 -3.47 -12.16 3.15
N VAL A 385 -4.61 -11.46 3.11
CA VAL A 385 -5.48 -11.37 1.93
C VAL A 385 -5.13 -10.14 1.11
N ARG A 386 -4.93 -9.00 1.77
CA ARG A 386 -4.65 -7.71 1.12
C ARG A 386 -3.87 -6.80 2.06
N VAL A 387 -2.94 -6.04 1.50
CA VAL A 387 -2.21 -4.96 2.20
C VAL A 387 -2.45 -3.67 1.45
N GLN A 388 -2.74 -2.59 2.16
CA GLN A 388 -2.91 -1.25 1.61
C GLN A 388 -2.11 -0.26 2.46
N ASP A 389 -1.14 0.40 1.82
CA ASP A 389 -0.38 1.47 2.44
C ASP A 389 -1.10 2.80 2.17
N GLN A 390 -1.29 3.61 3.22
CA GLN A 390 -1.73 4.99 3.06
C GLN A 390 -0.47 5.85 2.88
N LEU A 391 -0.42 6.57 1.76
CA LEU A 391 0.69 7.45 1.38
C LEU A 391 0.46 8.88 1.87
#